data_AF-N9SNF9-F1
#
_entry.id   AF-N9SNF9-F1
#
_cell.length_a   1.000
_cell.length_b   1.000
_cell.length_c   1.000
_cell.angle_alpha   90.00
_cell.angle_beta   90.00
_cell.angle_gamma   90.00
#
_symmetry.space_group_name_H-M   'P 1'
#
loop_
_entity.id
_entity.type
_entity.pdbx_description
1 polymer ?
#
loop_
_entity_poly.entity_id
_entity_poly.type
_entity_poly.pdbx_seq_one_letter_code
_entity_poly.pdbx_strand_id
1 'polypeptide(L)'
;MWWMALIQAIKEKVDGAKNTINNATTLRNQAETTEAQGRVEAQSILNQGQKMQSSARAAAAENGVNVDVGSAAAIQDQIAGDSAANAYITKSQANYAASQMRAEASDSLDRTFSDLGPLKGLAKKGWK
;
A
#
# COMPACT_ATOMS: atom_id res chain seq x y z
N MET A 1 40.87 1.77 -29.09
CA MET A 1 40.00 0.85 -28.30
C MET A 1 38.74 1.57 -27.81
N TRP A 2 38.04 2.31 -28.68
CA TRP A 2 36.91 3.16 -28.27
C TRP A 2 35.57 2.40 -28.21
N TRP A 3 35.45 1.34 -29.01
CA TRP A 3 34.28 0.46 -29.04
C TRP A 3 34.06 -0.33 -27.72
N MET A 4 35.13 -0.65 -26.99
CA MET A 4 35.04 -1.32 -25.68
C MET A 4 34.41 -0.40 -24.61
N ALA A 5 34.73 0.89 -24.63
CA ALA A 5 34.15 1.87 -23.71
C ALA A 5 32.64 2.06 -23.96
N LEU A 6 32.21 2.03 -25.22
CA LEU A 6 30.79 2.08 -25.59
C LEU A 6 30.03 0.85 -25.06
N ILE A 7 30.60 -0.34 -25.25
CA ILE A 7 29.98 -1.59 -24.76
C ILE A 7 29.87 -1.59 -23.23
N GLN A 8 30.89 -1.11 -22.52
CA GLN A 8 30.83 -0.96 -21.06
C GLN A 8 29.74 0.02 -20.62
N ALA A 9 29.66 1.21 -21.22
CA ALA A 9 28.64 2.20 -20.89
C ALA A 9 27.19 1.69 -21.13
N ILE A 10 26.99 0.88 -22.17
CA ILE A 10 25.70 0.23 -22.44
C ILE A 10 25.38 -0.81 -21.37
N LYS A 11 26.35 -1.65 -20.98
CA LYS A 11 26.16 -2.67 -19.95
C LYS A 11 25.80 -2.06 -18.59
N GLU A 12 26.53 -1.03 -18.17
CA GLU A 12 26.26 -0.32 -16.90
C GLU A 12 24.85 0.25 -16.84
N LYS A 13 24.37 0.85 -17.93
CA LYS A 13 23.00 1.37 -18.01
C LYS A 13 21.94 0.28 -18.05
N VAL A 14 22.20 -0.83 -18.73
CA VAL A 14 21.30 -1.99 -18.75
C VAL A 14 21.20 -2.63 -17.36
N ASP A 15 22.31 -2.77 -16.65
CA ASP A 15 22.31 -3.34 -15.31
C ASP A 15 21.67 -2.38 -14.29
N GLY A 16 21.91 -1.07 -14.43
CA GLY A 16 21.15 -0.04 -13.70
C GLY A 16 19.64 -0.15 -13.94
N ALA A 17 19.22 -0.34 -15.20
CA ALA A 17 17.81 -0.49 -15.53
C ALA A 17 17.18 -1.75 -14.94
N LYS A 18 17.89 -2.89 -14.97
CA LYS A 18 17.44 -4.12 -14.31
C LYS A 18 17.26 -3.93 -12.82
N ASN A 19 18.19 -3.25 -12.15
CA ASN A 19 18.10 -2.97 -10.72
C ASN A 19 16.88 -2.10 -10.41
N THR A 20 16.63 -1.04 -11.19
CA THR A 20 15.42 -0.23 -11.01
C THR A 20 14.14 -1.04 -11.24
N ILE A 21 14.10 -1.90 -12.26
CA ILE A 21 12.93 -2.76 -12.53
C ILE A 21 12.67 -3.70 -11.35
N ASN A 22 13.71 -4.31 -10.79
CA ASN A 22 13.59 -5.17 -9.61
C ASN A 22 13.09 -4.39 -8.38
N ASN A 23 13.61 -3.18 -8.16
CA ASN A 23 13.17 -2.32 -7.06
C ASN A 23 11.71 -1.87 -7.24
N ALA A 24 11.32 -1.44 -8.43
CA ALA A 24 9.94 -1.04 -8.75
C ALA A 24 8.96 -2.21 -8.58
N THR A 25 9.37 -3.43 -8.98
CA THR A 25 8.58 -4.65 -8.76
C THR A 25 8.43 -4.95 -7.27
N THR A 26 9.50 -4.80 -6.50
CA THR A 26 9.48 -4.97 -5.04
C THR A 26 8.54 -3.98 -4.37
N LEU A 27 8.60 -2.69 -4.76
CA LEU A 27 7.70 -1.65 -4.26
C LEU A 27 6.23 -1.93 -4.60
N ARG A 28 5.94 -2.45 -5.80
CA ARG A 28 4.57 -2.85 -6.18
C ARG A 28 4.07 -4.02 -5.33
N ASN A 29 4.90 -5.04 -5.09
CA ASN A 29 4.54 -6.16 -4.24
C ASN A 29 4.34 -5.74 -2.78
N GLN A 30 5.16 -4.80 -2.29
CA GLN A 30 4.99 -4.19 -0.97
C GLN A 30 3.67 -3.41 -0.89
N ALA A 31 3.33 -2.64 -1.92
CA ALA A 31 2.06 -1.92 -1.98
C ALA A 31 0.84 -2.85 -1.90
N GLU A 32 0.85 -3.96 -2.63
CA GLU A 32 -0.20 -4.99 -2.56
C GLU A 32 -0.29 -5.63 -1.17
N THR A 33 0.87 -5.90 -0.57
CA THR A 33 0.94 -6.47 0.78
C THR A 33 0.39 -5.49 1.82
N THR A 34 0.76 -4.20 1.75
CA THR A 34 0.25 -3.14 2.63
C THR A 34 -1.26 -2.98 2.47
N GLU A 35 -1.78 -3.03 1.24
CA GLU A 35 -3.21 -2.96 0.97
C GLU A 35 -3.95 -4.18 1.57
N ALA A 36 -3.39 -5.38 1.40
CA ALA A 36 -3.95 -6.60 1.98
C ALA A 36 -3.92 -6.57 3.51
N GLN A 37 -2.82 -6.13 4.13
CA GLN A 37 -2.71 -5.95 5.57
C GLN A 37 -3.74 -4.96 6.08
N GLY A 38 -3.88 -3.80 5.45
CA GLY A 38 -4.90 -2.81 5.85
C GLY A 38 -6.33 -3.34 5.76
N ARG A 39 -6.64 -4.21 4.78
CA ARG A 39 -7.94 -4.89 4.70
C ARG A 39 -8.15 -5.87 5.85
N VAL A 40 -7.12 -6.67 6.18
CA VAL A 40 -7.18 -7.63 7.30
C VAL A 40 -7.30 -6.91 8.64
N GLU A 41 -6.56 -5.83 8.85
CA GLU A 41 -6.63 -4.99 10.04
C GLU A 41 -8.00 -4.33 10.17
N ALA A 42 -8.54 -3.76 9.09
CA ALA A 42 -9.90 -3.22 9.08
C ALA A 42 -10.95 -4.28 9.44
N GLN A 43 -10.83 -5.50 8.89
CA GLN A 43 -11.71 -6.62 9.22
C GLN A 43 -11.58 -7.03 10.70
N SER A 44 -10.36 -7.03 11.24
CA SER A 44 -10.08 -7.30 12.65
C SER A 44 -10.77 -6.27 13.56
N ILE A 45 -10.68 -4.98 13.22
CA ILE A 45 -11.32 -3.89 13.99
C ILE A 45 -12.84 -4.07 14.00
N LEU A 46 -13.45 -4.38 12.85
CA LEU A 46 -14.89 -4.66 12.77
C LEU A 46 -15.29 -5.87 13.63
N ASN A 47 -14.52 -6.95 13.56
CA ASN A 47 -14.76 -8.15 14.36
C ASN A 47 -14.61 -7.88 15.87
N GLN A 48 -13.65 -7.04 16.27
CA GLN A 48 -13.49 -6.63 17.67
C GLN A 48 -14.67 -5.78 18.13
N GLY A 49 -15.13 -4.82 17.31
CA GLY A 49 -16.33 -4.03 17.61
C GLY A 49 -17.57 -4.90 17.81
N GLN A 50 -17.79 -5.88 16.93
CA GLN A 50 -18.90 -6.84 17.07
C GLN A 50 -18.78 -7.70 18.34
N LYS A 51 -17.58 -8.18 18.67
CA LYS A 51 -17.35 -8.94 19.91
C LYS A 51 -17.64 -8.09 21.14
N MET A 52 -17.17 -6.83 21.17
CA MET A 52 -17.46 -5.90 22.26
C MET A 52 -18.95 -5.62 22.39
N GLN A 53 -19.65 -5.43 21.28
CA GLN A 53 -21.10 -5.26 21.27
C GLN A 53 -21.81 -6.48 21.85
N SER A 54 -21.40 -7.68 21.46
CA SER A 54 -21.95 -8.95 21.96
C SER A 54 -21.68 -9.14 23.46
N SER A 55 -20.46 -8.87 23.93
CA SER A 55 -20.11 -8.92 25.35
C SER A 55 -20.86 -7.87 26.17
N ALA A 56 -21.04 -6.66 25.63
CA ALA A 56 -21.84 -5.61 26.29
C ALA A 56 -23.32 -6.01 26.39
N ARG A 57 -23.89 -6.64 25.35
CA ARG A 57 -25.23 -7.24 25.40
C ARG A 57 -25.33 -8.34 26.45
N ALA A 58 -24.38 -9.26 26.48
CA ALA A 58 -24.36 -10.35 27.46
C ALA A 58 -24.31 -9.80 28.90
N ALA A 59 -23.42 -8.85 29.17
CA ALA A 59 -23.30 -8.23 30.50
C ALA A 59 -24.55 -7.43 30.91
N ALA A 60 -25.19 -6.72 29.98
CA ALA A 60 -26.41 -5.99 30.28
C ALA A 60 -27.62 -6.93 30.49
N ALA A 61 -27.72 -8.01 29.70
CA ALA A 61 -28.75 -9.04 29.89
C ALA A 61 -28.57 -9.81 31.21
N GLU A 62 -27.33 -10.14 31.60
CA GLU A 62 -27.01 -10.76 32.90
C GLU A 62 -27.40 -9.88 34.09
N ASN A 63 -27.32 -8.55 33.94
CA ASN A 63 -27.73 -7.59 34.97
C ASN A 63 -29.23 -7.23 34.91
N GLY A 64 -30.03 -7.89 34.07
CA GLY A 64 -31.47 -7.62 33.92
C GLY A 64 -31.79 -6.28 33.25
N VAL A 65 -30.82 -5.64 32.61
CA VAL A 65 -30.98 -4.38 31.88
C VAL A 65 -31.41 -4.70 30.46
N ASN A 66 -32.49 -4.05 30.00
CA ASN A 66 -32.96 -4.23 28.64
C ASN A 66 -31.93 -3.65 27.64
N VAL A 67 -31.30 -4.53 26.88
CA VAL A 67 -30.21 -4.25 25.93
C VAL A 67 -30.64 -3.43 24.71
N ASP A 68 -31.95 -3.33 24.48
CA ASP A 68 -32.54 -2.69 23.29
C ASP A 68 -33.13 -1.30 23.58
N VAL A 69 -32.95 -0.76 24.79
CA VAL A 69 -33.46 0.58 25.18
C VAL A 69 -32.46 1.38 26.00
N GLY A 70 -32.50 2.70 25.80
CA GLY A 70 -31.73 3.65 26.60
C GLY A 70 -30.23 3.63 26.33
N SER A 71 -29.43 3.77 27.39
CA SER A 71 -27.97 3.91 27.30
C SER A 71 -27.27 2.67 26.72
N ALA A 72 -27.81 1.47 26.94
CA ALA A 72 -27.22 0.22 26.44
C ALA A 72 -27.24 0.14 24.90
N ALA A 73 -28.33 0.59 24.26
CA ALA A 73 -28.43 0.67 22.81
C ALA A 73 -27.52 1.77 22.23
N ALA A 74 -27.47 2.95 22.88
CA ALA A 74 -26.60 4.04 22.45
C ALA A 74 -25.11 3.70 22.52
N ILE A 75 -24.67 2.96 23.55
CA ILE A 75 -23.30 2.48 23.69
C ILE A 75 -22.94 1.48 22.58
N GLN A 76 -23.87 0.59 22.22
CA GLN A 76 -23.65 -0.36 21.12
C GLN A 76 -23.53 0.34 19.76
N ASP A 77 -24.38 1.33 19.49
CA ASP A 77 -24.33 2.13 18.27
C ASP A 77 -23.02 2.94 18.19
N GLN A 78 -22.54 3.49 19.31
CA GLN A 78 -21.23 4.14 19.35
C GLN A 78 -20.09 3.16 19.06
N ILE A 79 -20.07 1.97 19.67
CA ILE A 79 -19.02 0.97 19.40
C ILE A 79 -19.04 0.53 17.93
N ALA A 80 -20.22 0.34 17.34
CA ALA A 80 -20.37 0.00 15.93
C ALA A 80 -19.90 1.15 15.01
N GLY A 81 -20.28 2.39 15.34
CA GLY A 81 -19.87 3.58 14.61
C GLY A 81 -18.36 3.81 14.67
N ASP A 82 -17.77 3.73 15.85
CA ASP A 82 -16.33 3.96 16.08
C ASP A 82 -15.49 2.86 15.43
N SER A 83 -15.91 1.60 15.53
CA SER A 83 -15.21 0.49 14.88
C SER A 83 -15.28 0.59 13.35
N ALA A 84 -16.43 0.99 12.79
CA ALA A 84 -16.57 1.24 11.36
C ALA A 84 -15.71 2.43 10.89
N ALA A 85 -15.70 3.52 11.64
CA ALA A 85 -14.88 4.70 11.34
C ALA A 85 -13.38 4.36 11.38
N ASN A 86 -12.93 3.66 12.42
CA ASN A 86 -11.53 3.23 12.56
C ASN A 86 -11.13 2.27 11.45
N ALA A 87 -11.96 1.27 11.14
CA ALA A 87 -11.70 0.34 10.04
C ALA A 87 -11.60 1.06 8.68
N TYR A 88 -12.45 2.06 8.43
CA TYR A 88 -12.39 2.88 7.24
C TYR A 88 -11.10 3.69 7.17
N ILE A 89 -10.70 4.34 8.27
CA ILE A 89 -9.47 5.13 8.34
C ILE A 89 -8.25 4.23 8.09
N THR A 90 -8.14 3.09 8.77
CA THR A 90 -7.05 2.13 8.58
C THR A 90 -6.94 1.68 7.13
N LYS A 91 -8.07 1.28 6.52
CA LYS A 91 -8.11 0.88 5.11
C LYS A 91 -7.70 2.02 4.17
N SER A 92 -8.18 3.24 4.44
CA SER A 92 -7.86 4.43 3.65
C SER A 92 -6.36 4.77 3.71
N GLN A 93 -5.77 4.74 4.90
CA GLN A 93 -4.34 5.00 5.10
C GLN A 93 -3.48 3.95 4.37
N ALA A 94 -3.85 2.67 4.48
CA ALA A 94 -3.15 1.59 3.77
C ALA A 94 -3.23 1.75 2.26
N ASN A 95 -4.41 2.09 1.72
CA ASN A 95 -4.60 2.37 0.29
C ASN A 95 -3.75 3.56 -0.17
N TYR A 96 -3.70 4.63 0.63
CA TYR A 96 -2.90 5.81 0.33
C TYR A 96 -1.40 5.50 0.32
N ALA A 97 -0.91 4.76 1.31
CA ALA A 97 0.47 4.29 1.36
C ALA A 97 0.82 3.41 0.14
N ALA A 98 -0.05 2.45 -0.19
CA ALA A 98 0.11 1.60 -1.37
C ALA A 98 0.12 2.42 -2.68
N SER A 99 -0.72 3.45 -2.78
CA SER A 99 -0.74 4.35 -3.95
C SER A 99 0.58 5.11 -4.10
N GLN A 100 1.14 5.62 -3.00
CA GLN A 100 2.43 6.31 -3.03
C GLN A 100 3.56 5.38 -3.47
N MET A 101 3.62 4.16 -2.94
CA MET A 101 4.62 3.16 -3.35
C MET A 101 4.53 2.83 -4.85
N ARG A 102 3.32 2.71 -5.39
CA ARG A 102 3.09 2.49 -6.83
C ARG A 102 3.52 3.68 -7.68
N ALA A 103 3.24 4.90 -7.21
CA ALA A 103 3.67 6.13 -7.88
C ALA A 103 5.20 6.25 -7.90
N GLU A 104 5.86 6.03 -6.75
CA GLU A 104 7.33 6.04 -6.65
C GLU A 104 7.98 4.98 -7.55
N ALA A 105 7.40 3.77 -7.60
CA ALA A 105 7.83 2.73 -8.52
C ALA A 105 7.74 3.20 -9.98
N SER A 106 6.63 3.83 -10.38
CA SER A 106 6.45 4.37 -11.73
C SER A 106 7.46 5.46 -12.05
N ASP A 107 7.65 6.42 -11.16
CA ASP A 107 8.59 7.53 -11.34
C ASP A 107 10.05 7.07 -11.42
N SER A 108 10.40 6.01 -10.70
CA SER A 108 11.74 5.41 -10.78
C SER A 108 12.00 4.77 -12.14
N LEU A 109 10.99 4.08 -12.69
CA LEU A 109 11.06 3.45 -14.01
C LEU A 109 11.16 4.51 -15.11
N ASP A 110 10.30 5.54 -15.07
CA ASP A 110 10.27 6.60 -16.08
C ASP A 110 11.60 7.36 -16.18
N ARG A 111 12.19 7.72 -15.03
CA ARG A 111 13.53 8.34 -14.99
C ARG A 111 14.59 7.45 -15.63
N THR A 112 14.57 6.16 -15.30
CA THR A 112 15.53 5.18 -15.81
C THR A 112 15.40 4.98 -17.32
N PHE A 113 14.18 4.87 -17.85
CA PHE A 113 13.95 4.70 -19.29
C PHE A 113 14.22 5.99 -20.08
N SER A 114 13.94 7.16 -19.49
CA SER A 114 14.33 8.45 -20.05
C SER A 114 15.86 8.55 -20.21
N ASP A 115 16.63 8.09 -19.22
CA ASP A 115 18.11 8.06 -19.23
C ASP A 115 18.74 7.05 -20.19
N LEU A 116 17.95 6.09 -20.68
CA LEU A 116 18.32 5.22 -21.81
C LEU A 116 18.06 5.90 -23.17
N GLY A 117 17.12 6.85 -23.26
CA GLY A 117 16.87 7.69 -24.43
C GLY A 117 18.13 8.36 -25.03
N PRO A 118 19.02 9.00 -24.25
CA PRO A 118 20.24 9.64 -24.77
C PRO A 118 21.31 8.67 -25.28
N LEU A 119 21.24 7.36 -24.96
CA LEU A 119 22.10 6.36 -25.62
C LEU A 119 21.84 6.27 -27.13
N LYS A 120 20.60 6.55 -27.59
CA LYS A 120 20.30 6.68 -29.02
C LYS A 120 21.09 7.83 -29.66
N GLY A 121 21.33 8.91 -28.91
CA GLY A 121 22.14 10.05 -29.34
C GLY A 121 23.63 9.73 -29.42
N LEU A 122 24.16 8.97 -28.46
CA LEU A 122 25.57 8.51 -28.45
C LEU A 122 25.87 7.54 -29.59
N ALA A 123 24.96 6.59 -29.88
CA ALA A 123 25.10 5.70 -31.04
C ALA A 123 25.14 6.48 -32.37
N LYS A 124 24.37 7.57 -32.47
CA LYS A 124 24.30 8.39 -33.70
C LYS A 124 25.50 9.34 -33.88
N LYS A 125 26.12 9.80 -32.79
CA LYS A 125 27.26 10.74 -32.83
C LYS A 125 28.61 10.05 -33.04
N GLY A 126 28.69 8.75 -32.80
CA GLY A 126 29.90 7.94 -32.98
C GLY A 126 30.06 7.24 -34.32
N TRP A 127 29.10 7.42 -35.23
CA TRP A 127 29.10 6.85 -36.58
C TRP A 127 29.41 7.90 -37.66
N LYS A 128 29.98 9.04 -37.27
CA LYS A 128 30.51 10.06 -38.17
C LYS A 128 32.01 10.22 -37.95
#